data_AF-A0A2V6M521-F1
#
_entry.id   AF-A0A2V6M521-F1
#
_cell.length_a   1.000
_cell.length_b   1.000
_cell.length_c   1.000
_cell.angle_alpha   90.00
_cell.angle_beta   90.00
_cell.angle_gamma   90.00
#
_symmetry.space_group_name_H-M   'P 1'
#
loop_
_entity.id
_entity.type
_entity.pdbx_description
1 polymer ?
#
loop_
_entity_poly.entity_id
_entity_poly.type
_entity_poly.pdbx_seq_one_letter_code
_entity_poly.pdbx_strand_id
1 'polypeptide(L)' 'MTYQVYILQNASGRFYVGQTDDLDRRLASHNRTDKTAGKFTRKNGPWSLVWSEPHSTPPA' A
#
# COMPACT_ATOMS: atom_id res chain seq x y z
N MET A 1 -3.32 -18.41 -6.07
CA MET A 1 -2.98 -17.35 -5.10
C MET A 1 -3.68 -16.09 -5.56
N THR A 2 -4.45 -15.44 -4.68
CA THR A 2 -5.14 -14.18 -5.01
C THR A 2 -4.22 -13.02 -4.66
N TYR A 3 -4.00 -12.13 -5.61
CA TYR A 3 -3.31 -10.86 -5.39
C TYR A 3 -4.34 -9.75 -5.34
N GLN A 4 -4.05 -8.69 -4.60
CA GLN A 4 -4.90 -7.50 -4.52
C GLN A 4 -4.12 -6.33 -5.07
N VAL A 5 -4.69 -5.64 -6.06
CA VAL A 5 -4.26 -4.29 -6.45
C VAL A 5 -4.99 -3.31 -5.53
N TYR A 6 -4.28 -2.29 -5.04
CA TYR A 6 -4.83 -1.36 -4.07
C TYR A 6 -4.41 0.08 -4.35
N ILE A 7 -5.23 1.02 -3.87
CA ILE A 7 -4.96 2.45 -3.85
C ILE A 7 -5.02 2.93 -2.40
N LEU A 8 -3.95 3.58 -1.96
CA LEU A 8 -3.86 4.26 -0.67
C LEU A 8 -3.89 5.76 -0.86
N GLN A 9 -4.40 6.48 0.14
CA GLN A 9 -4.34 7.94 0.20
C GLN A 9 -3.76 8.39 1.55
N ASN A 10 -2.88 9.40 1.53
CA ASN A 10 -2.39 10.04 2.76
C ASN A 10 -3.17 11.34 3.07
N ALA A 11 -2.94 11.92 4.26
CA ALA A 11 -3.63 13.14 4.68
C ALA A 11 -3.38 14.38 3.78
N SER A 12 -2.31 14.36 2.98
CA SER A 12 -2.00 15.42 2.01
C SER A 12 -2.66 15.18 0.64
N GLY A 13 -3.53 14.18 0.51
CA GLY A 13 -4.23 13.85 -0.73
C GLY A 13 -3.39 13.10 -1.76
N ARG A 14 -2.19 12.61 -1.41
CA ARG A 14 -1.33 11.84 -2.33
C ARG A 14 -1.82 10.41 -2.43
N PHE A 15 -1.82 9.87 -3.64
CA PHE A 15 -2.15 8.47 -3.89
C PHE A 15 -0.91 7.59 -4.04
N TYR A 16 -1.05 6.33 -3.64
CA TYR A 16 -0.07 5.28 -3.88
C TYR A 16 -0.78 4.02 -4.37
N VAL A 17 -0.34 3.50 -5.51
CA VAL A 17 -0.87 2.27 -6.10
C VAL A 17 0.15 1.15 -5.92
N GLY A 18 -0.32 -0.02 -5.54
CA GLY A 18 0.53 -1.20 -5.43
C GLY A 18 -0.26 -2.49 -5.51
N GLN A 19 0.46 -3.61 -5.42
CA GLN A 19 -0.13 -4.93 -5.32
C GLN A 19 0.48 -5.73 -4.19
N THR A 20 -0.27 -6.70 -3.67
CA THR A 20 0.18 -7.59 -2.60
C THR A 20 -0.75 -8.79 -2.50
N ASP A 21 -0.25 -9.91 -2.01
CA ASP A 21 -1.05 -11.07 -1.60
C ASP A 21 -1.68 -10.89 -0.21
N ASP A 22 -1.07 -10.03 0.62
CA ASP A 22 -1.54 -9.67 1.96
C ASP A 22 -1.64 -8.14 2.10
N LEU A 23 -2.87 -7.61 2.08
CA LEU A 23 -3.15 -6.16 2.07
C LEU A 23 -2.93 -5.53 3.44
N ASP A 24 -3.40 -6.17 4.50
CA ASP A 24 -3.32 -5.65 5.87
C ASP A 24 -1.87 -5.56 6.32
N ARG A 25 -1.08 -6.62 6.12
CA ARG A 25 0.35 -6.62 6.43
C ARG A 25 1.09 -5.55 5.63
N ARG A 26 0.72 -5.34 4.37
CA ARG A 26 1.36 -4.35 3.50
C ARG A 26 1.05 -2.93 3.97
N LEU A 27 -0.21 -2.63 4.28
CA LEU A 27 -0.64 -1.34 4.81
C LEU A 27 0.07 -1.02 6.13
N ALA A 28 0.13 -1.97 7.06
CA ALA A 28 0.86 -1.82 8.31
C ALA A 28 2.36 -1.51 8.06
N SER A 29 2.99 -2.21 7.11
CA SER A 29 4.40 -1.99 6.75
C SER A 29 4.67 -0.62 6.13
N HIS A 30 3.73 -0.10 5.33
CA HIS A 30 3.81 1.24 4.75
C HIS A 30 3.65 2.35 5.79
N ASN A 31 2.92 2.08 6.88
CA ASN A 31 2.71 3.01 8.00
C ASN A 31 3.76 2.93 9.11
N ARG A 32 4.76 2.06 8.99
CA ARG A 32 5.89 2.01 9.92
C ARG A 32 6.77 3.25 9.83
N THR A 33 7.24 3.73 10.98
CA THR A 33 8.11 4.91 11.11
C THR A 33 9.57 4.57 11.44
N ASP A 34 9.89 3.30 11.72
CA ASP A 34 11.16 2.89 12.31
C ASP A 34 12.33 2.81 11.30
N LYS A 35 12.07 2.90 9.99
CA LYS A 35 13.08 2.96 8.90
C LYS A 35 12.52 3.65 7.66
N THR A 36 12.58 4.98 7.62
CA THR A 36 12.01 5.82 6.54
C THR A 36 13.01 6.15 5.43
N ALA A 37 14.32 6.07 5.69
CA ALA A 37 15.36 6.33 4.69
C ALA A 37 15.21 5.39 3.49
N GLY A 38 15.07 5.97 2.29
CA GLY A 38 14.86 5.24 1.03
C GLY A 38 13.51 4.52 0.91
N LYS A 39 12.57 4.71 1.84
CA LYS A 39 11.24 4.09 1.81
C LYS A 39 10.18 5.17 1.62
N PHE A 40 9.77 5.35 0.36
CA PHE A 40 8.81 6.39 -0.03
C PHE A 40 7.50 6.34 0.76
N THR A 41 6.89 5.16 0.87
CA THR A 41 5.60 5.02 1.56
C THR A 41 5.73 5.38 3.04
N ARG A 42 6.73 4.84 3.73
CA ARG A 42 6.98 5.17 5.14
C ARG A 42 7.26 6.65 5.40
N LYS A 43 7.96 7.32 4.48
CA LYS A 43 8.23 8.77 4.57
C LYS A 43 6.97 9.63 4.39
N ASN A 44 6.00 9.14 3.62
CA ASN A 44 4.84 9.92 3.18
C ASN A 44 3.52 9.42 3.79
N GLY A 45 3.58 8.51 4.76
CA GLY A 45 2.41 8.11 5.55
C GLY A 45 1.98 9.21 6.53
N PRO A 46 0.95 8.94 7.36
CA PRO A 46 0.16 7.72 7.38
C PRO A 46 -0.74 7.58 6.14
N TRP A 47 -0.99 6.33 5.75
CA TRP A 47 -1.80 5.91 4.61
C TRP A 47 -3.07 5.25 5.09
N SER A 48 -4.16 5.53 4.39
CA SER A 48 -5.45 4.85 4.51
C SER A 48 -5.76 4.14 3.20
N LEU A 49 -6.35 2.95 3.28
CA LEU A 49 -6.88 2.25 2.11
C LEU A 49 -8.13 2.97 1.62
N VAL A 50 -8.18 3.31 0.33
CA VAL A 50 -9.36 3.93 -0.29
C VAL A 50 -10.02 3.03 -1.33
N TRP A 51 -9.26 2.08 -1.90
CA TRP A 51 -9.79 1.10 -2.85
C TRP A 51 -8.88 -0.14 -2.95
N SER A 52 -9.48 -1.29 -3.23
CA SER A 52 -8.77 -2.54 -3.55
C SER A 52 -9.60 -3.47 -4.42
N GLU A 53 -8.95 -4.22 -5.29
CA GLU A 53 -9.57 -5.25 -6.13
C GLU A 53 -8.75 -6.56 -6.11
N PRO A 54 -9.40 -7.72 -5.90
CA PRO A 54 -8.74 -9.02 -5.97
C PRO A 54 -8.60 -9.52 -7.41
N HIS A 55 -7.45 -10.12 -7.72
CA HIS A 55 -7.12 -10.76 -8.98
C HIS A 55 -6.59 -12.18 -8.76
N SER A 56 -7.05 -13.11 -9.60
CA SER A 56 -6.65 -14.53 -9.57
C SER A 56 -5.26 -14.80 -10.17
N THR A 57 -4.71 -13.83 -10.88
CA THR A 57 -3.39 -13.87 -11.52
C THR A 57 -2.63 -12.57 -11.20
N PRO A 58 -1.30 -12.60 -11.08
CA PRO A 58 -0.52 -11.36 -11.05
C PRO A 58 -0.79 -10.55 -12.33
N PRO A 59 -0.88 -9.22 -12.26
CA PRO A 59 -0.94 -8.41 -13.47
C PRO A 59 0.32 -8.65 -14.32
N ALA A 60 0.11 -8.67 -15.65
CA ALA A 60 1.15 -8.92 -16.65
C ALA A 60 2.22 -7.80 -16.69
#